data_AF-A0AAD7YIM6-F1
#
_entry.id   AF-A0AAD7YIM6-F1
#
_cell.length_a   1.000
_cell.length_b   1.000
_cell.length_c   1.000
_cell.angle_alpha   90.00
_cell.angle_beta   90.00
_cell.angle_gamma   90.00
#
_symmetry.space_group_name_H-M   'P 1'
#
loop_
_entity.id
_entity.type
_entity.pdbx_description
1 polymer ?
#
loop_
_entity_poly.entity_id
_entity_poly.type
_entity_poly.pdbx_seq_one_letter_code
_entity_poly.pdbx_strand_id
1 'polypeptide(L)'
;MDGVAVAVNTSIKKQFLIAGCLYLGQFLVGYCTGWVAPVLAKLQNEEETPLESVINDAQSSWIVSVMALGAIVCPYFSGYLCNVIGRKPCLYIGGHILLLAYVILACTTRLYMIFVGRILGGVASGIIFVINLVYIGEMASTRIRGKKDEAMANLISLGRQDYIDEIVAKANEKPKSNMAQLTEMYTGTLGIYFYLLHTDHPAADNLQWMALVSIMCYFLTYFSGFGIIPNTFIGEMFTDTCRGFGGTFAVTIGWVSGFGIQTAFGYMLPALGPHVTFWIFAGLCALAFVFSLLFVPETKGKSLLEIQAYLERRSIF
;
A
#
# COMPACT_ATOMS: atom_id res chain seq x y z
N MET A 1 -32.43 -27.64 -8.67
CA MET A 1 -31.13 -26.96 -8.84
C MET A 1 -31.22 -25.45 -8.58
N ASP A 2 -32.42 -24.86 -8.57
CA ASP A 2 -32.63 -23.41 -8.47
C ASP A 2 -32.43 -22.82 -7.06
N GLY A 3 -32.76 -23.57 -6.00
CA GLY A 3 -32.55 -23.11 -4.62
C GLY A 3 -31.07 -22.90 -4.26
N VAL A 4 -30.18 -23.74 -4.79
CA VAL A 4 -28.73 -23.60 -4.62
C VAL A 4 -28.21 -22.39 -5.40
N ALA A 5 -28.67 -22.19 -6.64
CA ALA A 5 -28.27 -21.04 -7.46
C ALA A 5 -28.71 -19.70 -6.84
N VAL A 6 -29.94 -19.64 -6.31
CA VAL A 6 -30.48 -18.45 -5.62
C VAL A 6 -29.76 -18.19 -4.29
N ALA A 7 -29.51 -19.22 -3.48
CA ALA A 7 -28.74 -19.10 -2.25
C ALA A 7 -27.30 -18.62 -2.51
N VAL A 8 -26.68 -19.10 -3.60
CA VAL A 8 -25.33 -18.70 -4.02
C VAL A 8 -25.29 -17.24 -4.51
N ASN A 9 -26.24 -16.81 -5.35
CA ASN A 9 -26.29 -15.42 -5.82
C ASN A 9 -26.52 -14.44 -4.64
N THR A 10 -27.31 -14.87 -3.67
CA THR A 10 -27.52 -14.13 -2.41
C THR A 10 -26.25 -14.05 -1.56
N SER A 11 -25.41 -15.10 -1.54
CA SER A 11 -24.12 -15.12 -0.83
C SER A 11 -23.09 -14.18 -1.46
N ILE A 12 -23.01 -14.12 -2.80
CA ILE A 12 -22.08 -13.23 -3.51
C ILE A 12 -22.44 -11.76 -3.30
N LYS A 13 -23.73 -11.40 -3.42
CA LYS A 13 -24.18 -10.01 -3.15
C LYS A 13 -23.84 -9.55 -1.74
N LYS A 14 -23.97 -10.44 -0.74
CA LYS A 14 -23.58 -10.17 0.65
C LYS A 14 -22.06 -9.99 0.80
N GLN A 15 -21.24 -10.77 0.09
CA GLN A 15 -19.78 -10.60 0.09
C GLN A 15 -19.36 -9.24 -0.48
N PHE A 16 -19.94 -8.81 -1.60
CA PHE A 16 -19.68 -7.47 -2.16
C PHE A 16 -20.11 -6.35 -1.21
N LEU A 17 -21.26 -6.50 -0.55
CA LEU A 17 -21.73 -5.51 0.43
C LEU A 17 -20.77 -5.42 1.63
N ILE A 18 -20.34 -6.56 2.18
CA ILE A 18 -19.38 -6.60 3.30
C ILE A 18 -18.04 -6.00 2.88
N ALA A 19 -17.52 -6.35 1.70
CA ALA A 19 -16.31 -5.76 1.16
C ALA A 19 -16.45 -4.23 1.05
N GLY A 20 -17.56 -3.74 0.48
CA GLY A 20 -17.86 -2.31 0.40
C GLY A 20 -17.82 -1.61 1.78
N CYS A 21 -18.42 -2.23 2.81
CA CYS A 21 -18.35 -1.70 4.17
C CYS A 21 -16.93 -1.67 4.75
N LEU A 22 -16.10 -2.66 4.47
CA LEU A 22 -14.69 -2.67 4.90
C LEU A 22 -13.89 -1.55 4.24
N TYR A 23 -14.19 -1.23 2.97
CA TYR A 23 -13.56 -0.12 2.27
C TYR A 23 -13.96 1.26 2.80
N LEU A 24 -15.10 1.41 3.48
CA LEU A 24 -15.40 2.64 4.22
C LEU A 24 -14.38 2.90 5.34
N GLY A 25 -13.90 1.84 6.00
CA GLY A 25 -12.82 1.96 6.97
C GLY A 25 -11.51 2.43 6.32
N GLN A 26 -11.22 1.99 5.10
CA GLN A 26 -10.05 2.45 4.36
C GLN A 26 -10.15 3.87 3.83
N PHE A 27 -11.37 4.32 3.52
CA PHE A 27 -11.60 5.72 3.19
C PHE A 27 -11.17 6.65 4.33
N LEU A 28 -11.46 6.29 5.58
CA LEU A 28 -11.04 7.06 6.76
C LEU A 28 -9.51 7.07 6.95
N VAL A 29 -8.84 5.97 6.64
CA VAL A 29 -7.36 5.90 6.60
C VAL A 29 -6.82 6.84 5.52
N GLY A 30 -7.41 6.81 4.31
CA GLY A 30 -7.06 7.72 3.23
C GLY A 30 -7.18 9.18 3.65
N TYR A 31 -8.27 9.55 4.32
CA TYR A 31 -8.44 10.89 4.89
C TYR A 31 -7.34 11.25 5.90
N CYS A 32 -6.92 10.31 6.77
CA CYS A 32 -5.84 10.52 7.73
C CYS A 32 -4.49 10.82 7.06
N THR A 33 -4.24 10.20 5.91
CA THR A 33 -3.02 10.44 5.14
C THR A 33 -3.08 11.74 4.33
N GLY A 34 -4.21 12.02 3.68
CA GLY A 34 -4.36 13.16 2.76
C GLY A 34 -4.60 14.51 3.43
N TRP A 35 -5.24 14.52 4.61
CA TRP A 35 -5.57 15.75 5.35
C TRP A 35 -4.36 16.58 5.79
N VAL A 36 -3.16 15.97 5.84
CA VAL A 36 -1.95 16.63 6.35
C VAL A 36 -1.53 17.82 5.49
N ALA A 37 -1.66 17.73 4.16
CA ALA A 37 -1.20 18.77 3.24
C ALA A 37 -1.84 20.16 3.49
N PRO A 38 -3.19 20.30 3.55
CA PRO A 38 -3.81 21.59 3.84
C PRO A 38 -3.53 22.04 5.28
N VAL A 39 -3.38 21.12 6.24
CA VAL A 39 -3.05 21.49 7.62
C VAL A 39 -1.65 22.07 7.73
N LEU A 40 -0.66 21.50 7.05
CA LEU A 40 0.72 22.02 7.07
C LEU A 40 0.78 23.48 6.63
N ALA A 41 0.08 23.83 5.55
CA ALA A 41 0.00 25.22 5.08
C ALA A 41 -0.56 26.17 6.16
N LYS A 42 -1.55 25.71 6.95
CA LYS A 42 -2.10 26.49 8.07
C LYS A 42 -1.16 26.57 9.27
N LEU A 43 -0.45 25.49 9.59
CA LEU A 43 0.51 25.46 10.70
C LEU A 43 1.73 26.35 10.46
N GLN A 44 2.05 26.62 9.20
CA GLN A 44 3.13 27.52 8.77
C GLN A 44 2.67 28.98 8.64
N ASN A 45 1.37 29.27 8.75
CA ASN A 45 0.82 30.62 8.68
C ASN A 45 0.57 31.17 10.10
N GLU A 46 1.18 32.33 10.42
CA GLU A 46 1.05 32.98 11.74
C GLU A 46 -0.39 33.34 12.11
N GLU A 47 -1.23 33.68 11.13
CA GLU A 47 -2.61 34.11 11.39
C GLU A 47 -3.59 32.93 11.57
N GLU A 48 -3.28 31.78 10.98
CA GLU A 48 -4.17 30.61 10.97
C GLU A 48 -3.76 29.51 11.95
N THR A 49 -2.52 29.53 12.45
CA THR A 49 -2.00 28.43 13.24
C THR A 49 -2.65 28.36 14.63
N PRO A 50 -3.14 27.18 15.06
CA PRO A 50 -3.62 26.96 16.44
C PRO A 50 -2.47 26.73 17.44
N LEU A 51 -1.21 26.78 17.00
CA LEU A 51 -0.02 26.55 17.82
C LEU A 51 0.53 27.86 18.41
N GLU A 52 1.37 27.76 19.44
CA GLU A 52 2.04 28.94 20.03
C GLU A 52 3.01 29.64 19.08
N SER A 53 3.54 28.91 18.10
CA SER A 53 4.50 29.41 17.12
C SER A 53 4.34 28.63 15.82
N VAL A 54 4.73 29.28 14.72
CA VAL A 54 4.77 28.65 13.40
C VAL A 54 5.80 27.53 13.35
N ILE A 55 5.48 26.49 12.58
CA ILE A 55 6.37 25.34 12.43
C ILE A 55 7.43 25.59 11.35
N ASN A 56 8.62 25.05 11.54
CA ASN A 56 9.68 25.04 10.54
C ASN A 56 9.55 23.84 9.57
N ASP A 57 10.38 23.82 8.52
CA ASP A 57 10.36 22.74 7.51
C ASP A 57 10.69 21.37 8.09
N ALA A 58 11.61 21.30 9.05
CA ALA A 58 11.93 20.06 9.74
C ALA A 58 10.72 19.52 10.51
N GLN A 59 10.05 20.35 11.29
CA GLN A 59 8.83 19.99 12.02
C GLN A 59 7.72 19.55 11.06
N SER A 60 7.56 20.22 9.93
CA SER A 60 6.61 19.84 8.87
C SER A 60 6.90 18.44 8.32
N SER A 61 8.16 18.14 8.00
CA SER A 61 8.62 16.81 7.57
C SER A 61 8.29 15.73 8.60
N TRP A 62 8.58 15.99 9.88
CA TRP A 62 8.30 15.07 10.98
C TRP A 62 6.79 14.84 11.18
N ILE A 63 5.95 15.87 11.03
CA ILE A 63 4.48 15.72 11.13
C ILE A 63 3.97 14.72 10.08
N VAL A 64 4.50 14.78 8.85
CA VAL A 64 4.15 13.85 7.78
C VAL A 64 4.63 12.44 8.13
N SER A 65 5.92 12.27 8.44
CA SER A 65 6.53 10.95 8.53
C SER A 65 6.20 10.16 9.81
N VAL A 66 5.96 10.84 10.95
CA VAL A 66 5.81 10.16 12.26
C VAL A 66 4.65 9.17 12.32
N MET A 67 3.65 9.32 11.45
CA MET A 67 2.57 8.34 11.31
C MET A 67 3.08 6.95 10.92
N ALA A 68 4.14 6.88 10.11
CA ALA A 68 4.78 5.62 9.75
C ALA A 68 5.36 4.90 10.97
N LEU A 69 5.81 5.61 12.01
CA LEU A 69 6.30 4.99 13.25
C LEU A 69 5.19 4.20 13.96
N GLY A 70 3.96 4.72 13.98
CA GLY A 70 2.81 3.98 14.50
C GLY A 70 2.51 2.72 13.67
N ALA A 71 2.68 2.80 12.36
CA ALA A 71 2.45 1.70 11.44
C ALA A 71 3.56 0.63 11.46
N ILE A 72 4.80 0.96 11.85
CA ILE A 72 5.91 0.01 12.03
C ILE A 72 5.59 -1.01 13.14
N VAL A 73 5.05 -0.53 14.26
CA VAL A 73 4.82 -1.33 15.47
C VAL A 73 3.53 -2.15 15.37
N CYS A 74 2.53 -1.63 14.64
CA CYS A 74 1.20 -2.21 14.59
C CYS A 74 1.14 -3.70 14.16
N PRO A 75 1.78 -4.14 13.05
CA PRO A 75 1.64 -5.50 12.52
C PRO A 75 1.87 -6.62 13.53
N TYR A 76 2.83 -6.42 14.45
CA TYR A 76 3.16 -7.37 15.52
C TYR A 76 1.99 -7.61 16.47
N PHE A 77 1.26 -6.56 16.83
CA PHE A 77 0.15 -6.65 17.78
C PHE A 77 -1.17 -6.98 17.08
N SER A 78 -1.43 -6.41 15.91
CA SER A 78 -2.70 -6.59 15.20
C SER A 78 -2.93 -8.03 14.76
N GLY A 79 -1.87 -8.72 14.30
CA GLY A 79 -1.95 -10.12 13.87
C GLY A 79 -2.23 -11.08 15.04
N TYR A 80 -1.65 -10.84 16.21
CA TYR A 80 -1.96 -11.60 17.41
C TYR A 80 -3.39 -11.31 17.90
N LEU A 81 -3.75 -10.03 17.99
CA LEU A 81 -5.04 -9.58 18.52
C LEU A 81 -6.21 -10.19 17.75
N CYS A 82 -6.15 -10.24 16.41
CA CYS A 82 -7.24 -10.79 15.61
C CYS A 82 -7.45 -12.29 15.75
N ASN A 83 -6.41 -13.03 16.17
CA ASN A 83 -6.51 -14.44 16.46
C ASN A 83 -7.18 -14.70 17.81
N VAL A 84 -7.04 -13.77 18.77
CA VAL A 84 -7.61 -13.89 20.11
C VAL A 84 -9.06 -13.39 20.17
N ILE A 85 -9.33 -12.17 19.70
CA ILE A 85 -10.65 -11.53 19.84
C ILE A 85 -11.47 -11.53 18.54
N GLY A 86 -10.91 -12.07 17.46
CA GLY A 86 -11.54 -12.05 16.14
C GLY A 86 -11.30 -10.75 15.36
N ARG A 87 -11.65 -10.78 14.07
CA ARG A 87 -11.29 -9.73 13.12
C ARG A 87 -12.19 -8.49 13.27
N LYS A 88 -13.50 -8.69 13.41
CA LYS A 88 -14.48 -7.60 13.53
C LYS A 88 -14.23 -6.69 14.76
N PRO A 89 -13.97 -7.22 15.97
CA PRO A 89 -13.62 -6.37 17.12
C PRO A 89 -12.33 -5.57 16.92
N CYS A 90 -11.31 -6.14 16.25
CA CYS A 90 -10.09 -5.41 15.93
C CYS A 90 -10.35 -4.19 15.03
N LEU A 91 -11.26 -4.30 14.05
CA LEU A 91 -11.65 -3.16 13.22
C LEU A 91 -12.31 -2.05 14.04
N TYR A 92 -13.16 -2.41 15.01
CA TYR A 92 -13.72 -1.41 15.92
C TYR A 92 -12.65 -0.76 16.79
N ILE A 93 -11.72 -1.53 17.35
CA ILE A 93 -10.58 -0.98 18.13
C ILE A 93 -9.79 0.01 17.29
N GLY A 94 -9.44 -0.36 16.05
CA GLY A 94 -8.77 0.54 15.10
C GLY A 94 -9.56 1.83 14.87
N GLY A 95 -10.88 1.73 14.64
CA GLY A 95 -11.76 2.89 14.48
C GLY A 95 -11.80 3.80 15.72
N HIS A 96 -11.82 3.25 16.94
CA HIS A 96 -11.83 4.05 18.17
C HIS A 96 -10.48 4.73 18.42
N ILE A 97 -9.35 4.05 18.14
CA ILE A 97 -8.01 4.66 18.22
C ILE A 97 -7.91 5.81 17.20
N LEU A 98 -8.45 5.61 15.98
CA LEU A 98 -8.46 6.66 14.96
C LEU A 98 -9.32 7.85 15.39
N LEU A 99 -10.49 7.61 15.98
CA LEU A 99 -11.34 8.66 16.52
C LEU A 99 -10.61 9.45 17.62
N LEU A 100 -9.96 8.76 18.56
CA LEU A 100 -9.16 9.38 19.61
C LEU A 100 -8.02 10.24 19.02
N ALA A 101 -7.33 9.73 18.00
CA ALA A 101 -6.31 10.48 17.28
C ALA A 101 -6.86 11.80 16.72
N TYR A 102 -8.03 11.77 16.06
CA TYR A 102 -8.67 12.97 15.55
C TYR A 102 -9.16 13.93 16.62
N VAL A 103 -9.65 13.44 17.76
CA VAL A 103 -10.02 14.29 18.89
C VAL A 103 -8.79 15.05 19.41
N ILE A 104 -7.65 14.38 19.55
CA ILE A 104 -6.38 15.02 19.93
C ILE A 104 -5.95 16.06 18.88
N LEU A 105 -6.05 15.73 17.59
CA LEU A 105 -5.71 16.65 16.50
C LEU A 105 -6.65 17.87 16.45
N ALA A 106 -7.94 17.69 16.74
CA ALA A 106 -8.93 18.77 16.78
C ALA A 106 -8.70 19.74 17.95
N CYS A 107 -8.18 19.24 19.08
CA CYS A 107 -7.88 20.05 20.27
C CYS A 107 -6.39 20.46 20.36
N THR A 108 -5.66 20.41 19.24
CA THR A 108 -4.22 20.69 19.24
C THR A 108 -3.92 22.16 19.54
N THR A 109 -3.04 22.38 20.52
CA THR A 109 -2.49 23.70 20.89
C THR A 109 -0.96 23.71 20.95
N ARG A 110 -0.34 22.54 20.78
CA ARG A 110 1.10 22.30 20.91
C ARG A 110 1.54 21.25 19.90
N LEU A 111 2.77 21.37 19.40
CA LEU A 111 3.30 20.49 18.36
C LEU A 111 3.31 19.00 18.76
N TYR A 112 3.60 18.67 20.03
CA TYR A 112 3.65 17.28 20.48
C TYR A 112 2.27 16.59 20.39
N MET A 113 1.16 17.32 20.50
CA MET A 113 -0.19 16.76 20.36
C MET A 113 -0.41 16.26 18.93
N ILE A 114 0.13 16.98 17.95
CA ILE A 114 0.12 16.55 16.55
C ILE A 114 0.90 15.25 16.41
N PHE A 115 2.11 15.17 16.96
CA PHE A 115 2.92 13.95 16.88
C PHE A 115 2.22 12.75 17.52
N VAL A 116 1.62 12.91 18.71
CA VAL A 116 0.86 11.85 19.39
C VAL A 116 -0.34 11.43 18.54
N GLY A 117 -1.14 12.38 18.06
CA GLY A 117 -2.28 12.09 17.19
C GLY A 117 -1.88 11.36 15.91
N ARG A 118 -0.78 11.76 15.27
CA ARG A 118 -0.26 11.12 14.05
C ARG A 118 0.23 9.70 14.31
N ILE A 119 0.93 9.44 15.42
CA ILE A 119 1.37 8.09 15.80
C ILE A 119 0.16 7.19 16.06
N LEU A 120 -0.83 7.66 16.82
CA LEU A 120 -2.08 6.92 17.06
C LEU A 120 -2.84 6.65 15.76
N GLY A 121 -2.90 7.63 14.86
CA GLY A 121 -3.46 7.48 13.52
C GLY A 121 -2.72 6.40 12.70
N GLY A 122 -1.40 6.33 12.82
CA GLY A 122 -0.57 5.28 12.21
C GLY A 122 -0.88 3.89 12.75
N VAL A 123 -0.99 3.75 14.08
CA VAL A 123 -1.38 2.48 14.73
C VAL A 123 -2.77 2.05 14.27
N ALA A 124 -3.76 2.96 14.32
CA ALA A 124 -5.11 2.67 13.90
C ALA A 124 -5.20 2.26 12.42
N SER A 125 -4.50 3.00 11.55
CA SER A 125 -4.44 2.73 10.11
C SER A 125 -3.80 1.36 9.83
N GLY A 126 -2.74 1.02 10.56
CA GLY A 126 -2.12 -0.30 10.49
C GLY A 126 -3.07 -1.43 10.87
N ILE A 127 -3.84 -1.27 11.96
CA ILE A 127 -4.81 -2.29 12.41
C ILE A 127 -5.88 -2.46 11.33
N ILE A 128 -6.49 -1.36 10.90
CA ILE A 128 -7.55 -1.40 9.87
C ILE A 128 -7.02 -2.05 8.59
N PHE A 129 -5.80 -1.72 8.15
CA PHE A 129 -5.20 -2.27 6.95
C PHE A 129 -4.95 -3.77 7.02
N VAL A 130 -4.23 -4.24 8.05
CA VAL A 130 -3.89 -5.66 8.21
C VAL A 130 -5.16 -6.51 8.37
N ILE A 131 -6.10 -6.06 9.19
CA ILE A 131 -7.31 -6.83 9.46
C ILE A 131 -8.24 -6.84 8.25
N ASN A 132 -8.30 -5.77 7.46
CA ASN A 132 -9.10 -5.76 6.24
C ASN A 132 -8.59 -6.78 5.21
N LEU A 133 -7.27 -6.88 5.00
CA LEU A 133 -6.69 -7.90 4.12
C LEU A 133 -7.06 -9.33 4.56
N VAL A 134 -6.93 -9.62 5.86
CA VAL A 134 -7.28 -10.93 6.43
C VAL A 134 -8.79 -11.21 6.31
N TYR A 135 -9.63 -10.23 6.65
CA TYR A 135 -11.08 -10.37 6.63
C TYR A 135 -11.60 -10.64 5.22
N ILE A 136 -11.12 -9.91 4.21
CA ILE A 136 -11.49 -10.15 2.81
C ILE A 136 -11.05 -11.55 2.37
N GLY A 137 -9.82 -11.96 2.72
CA GLY A 137 -9.30 -13.28 2.39
C GLY A 137 -10.12 -14.43 2.96
N GLU A 138 -10.64 -14.29 4.19
CA GLU A 138 -11.48 -15.28 4.86
C GLU A 138 -12.93 -15.30 4.34
N MET A 139 -13.45 -14.14 3.94
CA MET A 139 -14.83 -14.00 3.46
C MET A 139 -15.01 -14.30 1.98
N ALA A 140 -13.96 -14.20 1.17
CA ALA A 140 -14.00 -14.56 -0.24
C ALA A 140 -14.38 -16.03 -0.37
N SER A 141 -15.55 -16.32 -0.95
CA SER A 141 -16.05 -17.70 -0.98
C SER A 141 -15.05 -18.67 -1.59
N THR A 142 -14.88 -19.81 -0.90
CA THR A 142 -14.16 -21.00 -1.36
C THR A 142 -14.66 -21.52 -2.71
N ARG A 143 -15.72 -20.98 -3.31
CA ARG A 143 -16.23 -21.41 -4.61
C ARG A 143 -15.49 -20.80 -5.80
N ILE A 144 -14.98 -19.58 -5.73
CA ILE A 144 -14.15 -19.02 -6.84
C ILE A 144 -12.74 -19.63 -6.77
N ARG A 145 -12.20 -19.73 -5.56
CA ARG A 145 -10.90 -20.37 -5.27
C ARG A 145 -10.97 -21.88 -5.53
N GLY A 146 -11.93 -22.55 -4.90
CA GLY A 146 -12.15 -23.99 -5.00
C GLY A 146 -12.67 -24.49 -6.35
N LYS A 147 -13.40 -23.70 -7.16
CA LYS A 147 -13.66 -24.10 -8.56
C LYS A 147 -12.40 -24.03 -9.42
N LYS A 148 -11.50 -23.09 -9.13
CA LYS A 148 -10.20 -23.02 -9.79
C LYS A 148 -9.36 -24.23 -9.38
N ASP A 149 -9.33 -24.53 -8.09
CA ASP A 149 -8.57 -25.66 -7.53
C ASP A 149 -9.16 -27.02 -7.95
N GLU A 150 -10.49 -27.20 -7.94
CA GLU A 150 -11.18 -28.40 -8.45
C GLU A 150 -11.03 -28.57 -9.96
N ALA A 151 -11.18 -27.49 -10.74
CA ALA A 151 -10.97 -27.58 -12.19
C ALA A 151 -9.51 -27.93 -12.51
N MET A 152 -8.55 -27.36 -11.77
CA MET A 152 -7.14 -27.69 -11.88
C MET A 152 -6.89 -29.16 -11.49
N ALA A 153 -7.41 -29.61 -10.34
CA ALA A 153 -7.26 -30.98 -9.87
C ALA A 153 -7.90 -32.03 -10.80
N ASN A 154 -9.06 -31.72 -11.39
CA ASN A 154 -9.73 -32.58 -12.38
C ASN A 154 -8.99 -32.62 -13.72
N LEU A 155 -8.37 -31.52 -14.15
CA LEU A 155 -7.55 -31.53 -15.37
C LEU A 155 -6.25 -32.33 -15.16
N ILE A 156 -5.64 -32.26 -13.97
CA ILE A 156 -4.48 -33.07 -13.59
C ILE A 156 -4.83 -34.55 -13.57
N SER A 157 -5.96 -34.93 -12.96
CA SER A 157 -6.39 -36.34 -12.89
C SER A 157 -6.77 -36.94 -14.25
N LEU A 158 -7.15 -36.11 -15.22
CA LEU A 158 -7.42 -36.50 -16.61
C LEU A 158 -6.16 -36.55 -17.50
N GLY A 159 -4.97 -36.32 -16.94
CA GLY A 159 -3.71 -36.31 -17.71
C GLY A 159 -3.60 -35.18 -18.74
N ARG A 160 -4.42 -34.12 -18.60
CA ARG A 160 -4.51 -32.99 -19.53
C ARG A 160 -3.51 -31.88 -19.17
N GLN A 161 -2.26 -32.26 -18.90
CA GLN A 161 -1.24 -31.30 -18.47
C GLN A 161 -1.01 -30.19 -19.52
N ASP A 162 -1.04 -30.55 -20.82
CA ASP A 162 -0.93 -29.62 -21.93
C ASP A 162 -2.02 -28.52 -21.95
N TYR A 163 -3.24 -28.87 -21.52
CA TYR A 163 -4.39 -27.95 -21.49
C TYR A 163 -4.31 -26.99 -20.29
N ILE A 164 -3.76 -27.49 -19.17
CA ILE A 164 -3.41 -26.66 -18.02
C ILE A 164 -2.33 -25.69 -18.43
N ASP A 165 -1.28 -26.15 -19.11
CA ASP A 165 -0.18 -25.32 -19.58
C ASP A 165 -0.66 -24.26 -20.58
N GLU A 166 -1.64 -24.55 -21.46
CA GLU A 166 -2.24 -23.56 -22.37
C GLU A 166 -3.12 -22.52 -21.64
N ILE A 167 -3.99 -22.93 -20.72
CA ILE A 167 -4.80 -22.01 -19.91
C ILE A 167 -3.90 -21.13 -19.04
N VAL A 168 -2.89 -21.75 -18.43
CA VAL A 168 -1.86 -21.06 -17.66
C VAL A 168 -1.10 -20.12 -18.60
N ALA A 169 -0.71 -20.51 -19.82
CA ALA A 169 -0.03 -19.68 -20.81
C ALA A 169 -0.88 -18.46 -21.28
N LYS A 170 -2.18 -18.63 -21.48
CA LYS A 170 -3.12 -17.53 -21.83
C LYS A 170 -3.42 -16.61 -20.65
N ALA A 171 -3.63 -17.15 -19.45
CA ALA A 171 -3.72 -16.34 -18.23
C ALA A 171 -2.39 -15.65 -17.90
N ASN A 172 -1.29 -16.21 -18.41
CA ASN A 172 0.07 -15.69 -18.38
C ASN A 172 0.43 -14.81 -19.57
N GLU A 173 -0.45 -14.53 -20.54
CA GLU A 173 -0.17 -13.46 -21.49
C GLU A 173 0.06 -12.18 -20.69
N LYS A 174 1.17 -11.48 -20.99
CA LYS A 174 1.75 -10.45 -20.12
C LYS A 174 0.75 -9.32 -19.86
N PRO A 175 0.39 -9.06 -18.59
CA PRO A 175 0.57 -7.69 -18.14
C PRO A 175 1.11 -7.68 -16.70
N LYS A 176 2.23 -6.99 -16.43
CA LYS A 176 2.49 -6.26 -15.15
C LYS A 176 3.92 -5.74 -14.94
N SER A 177 4.94 -6.13 -15.72
CA SER A 177 6.27 -5.47 -15.62
C SER A 177 6.23 -3.98 -16.00
N ASN A 178 5.26 -3.58 -16.83
CA ASN A 178 5.12 -2.19 -17.25
C ASN A 178 4.58 -1.27 -16.15
N MET A 179 3.99 -1.79 -15.07
CA MET A 179 3.33 -0.93 -14.07
C MET A 179 4.34 -0.15 -13.20
N ALA A 180 5.48 -0.77 -12.87
CA ALA A 180 6.57 -0.07 -12.19
C ALA A 180 7.17 1.03 -13.08
N GLN A 181 7.43 0.70 -14.36
CA GLN A 181 7.91 1.66 -15.36
C GLN A 181 6.93 2.83 -15.59
N LEU A 182 5.63 2.56 -15.62
CA LEU A 182 4.61 3.61 -15.72
C LEU A 182 4.68 4.54 -14.49
N THR A 183 4.83 3.97 -13.29
CA THR A 183 4.97 4.75 -12.05
C THR A 183 6.20 5.66 -12.09
N GLU A 184 7.35 5.16 -12.55
CA GLU A 184 8.58 5.93 -12.75
C GLU A 184 8.39 7.07 -13.76
N MET A 185 7.72 6.79 -14.88
CA MET A 185 7.45 7.76 -15.93
C MET A 185 6.63 8.95 -15.40
N TYR A 186 5.61 8.71 -14.56
CA TYR A 186 4.80 9.78 -13.98
C TYR A 186 5.58 10.64 -12.99
N THR A 187 6.44 10.03 -12.16
CA THR A 187 7.32 10.76 -11.23
C THR A 187 8.37 11.59 -11.97
N GLY A 188 8.96 11.05 -13.04
CA GLY A 188 9.88 11.79 -13.92
C GLY A 188 9.20 12.96 -14.63
N THR A 189 7.96 12.76 -15.10
CA THR A 189 7.15 13.81 -15.75
C THR A 189 6.84 14.97 -14.79
N LEU A 190 6.58 14.67 -13.51
CA LEU A 190 6.44 15.71 -12.48
C LEU A 190 7.73 16.49 -12.27
N GLY A 191 8.89 15.83 -12.26
CA GLY A 191 10.18 16.51 -12.20
C GLY A 191 10.40 17.47 -13.36
N ILE A 192 10.01 17.10 -14.58
CA ILE A 192 10.07 17.97 -15.77
C ILE A 192 9.16 19.19 -15.59
N TYR A 193 7.92 19.01 -15.13
CA TYR A 193 7.01 20.12 -14.87
C TYR A 193 7.59 21.13 -13.87
N PHE A 194 8.12 20.65 -12.73
CA PHE A 194 8.72 21.53 -11.73
C PHE A 194 10.01 22.18 -12.22
N TYR A 195 10.73 21.57 -13.16
CA TYR A 195 11.90 22.18 -13.81
C TYR A 195 11.50 23.32 -14.75
N LEU A 196 10.40 23.16 -15.51
CA LEU A 196 9.85 24.23 -16.35
C LEU A 196 9.38 25.42 -15.50
N LEU A 197 8.77 25.16 -14.34
CA LEU A 197 8.45 26.20 -13.36
C LEU A 197 9.70 26.90 -12.82
N HIS A 198 10.77 26.14 -12.53
CA HIS A 198 12.01 26.72 -12.00
C HIS A 198 12.74 27.61 -13.00
N THR A 199 12.56 27.36 -14.30
CA THR A 199 13.20 28.12 -15.39
C THR A 199 12.33 29.26 -15.93
N ASP A 200 11.19 29.56 -15.28
CA ASP A 200 10.18 30.52 -15.73
C ASP A 200 9.78 30.34 -17.20
N HIS A 201 9.78 29.09 -17.67
CA HIS A 201 9.52 28.79 -19.07
C HIS A 201 8.02 29.01 -19.38
N PRO A 202 7.65 29.73 -20.47
CA PRO A 202 6.25 30.08 -20.77
C PRO A 202 5.34 28.86 -21.04
N ALA A 203 5.92 27.67 -21.20
CA ALA A 203 5.16 26.43 -21.30
C ALA A 203 4.59 25.96 -19.94
N ALA A 204 5.14 26.41 -18.81
CA ALA A 204 4.73 25.95 -17.48
C ALA A 204 3.27 26.27 -17.16
N ASP A 205 2.80 27.48 -17.50
CA ASP A 205 1.41 27.91 -17.29
C ASP A 205 0.41 27.04 -18.08
N ASN A 206 0.81 26.59 -19.27
CA ASN A 206 -0.03 25.74 -20.13
C ASN A 206 0.05 24.25 -19.76
N LEU A 207 0.97 23.84 -18.90
CA LEU A 207 1.26 22.44 -18.56
C LEU A 207 0.82 22.04 -17.14
N GLN A 208 0.10 22.90 -16.41
CA GLN A 208 -0.40 22.56 -15.06
C GLN A 208 -1.24 21.27 -15.04
N TRP A 209 -2.05 21.04 -16.09
CA TRP A 209 -2.85 19.83 -16.24
C TRP A 209 -1.98 18.56 -16.32
N MET A 210 -0.75 18.66 -16.84
CA MET A 210 0.18 17.53 -16.95
C MET A 210 0.58 17.03 -15.56
N ALA A 211 0.83 17.94 -14.61
CA ALA A 211 1.15 17.58 -13.24
C ALA A 211 -0.02 16.87 -12.56
N LEU A 212 -1.23 17.40 -12.74
CA LEU A 212 -2.46 16.78 -12.22
C LEU A 212 -2.66 15.37 -12.79
N VAL A 213 -2.60 15.22 -14.11
CA VAL A 213 -2.76 13.93 -14.79
C VAL A 213 -1.69 12.93 -14.35
N SER A 214 -0.44 13.38 -14.21
CA SER A 214 0.67 12.51 -13.77
C SER A 214 0.43 11.97 -12.36
N ILE A 215 -0.01 12.81 -11.42
CA ILE A 215 -0.34 12.38 -10.06
C ILE A 215 -1.53 11.41 -10.06
N MET A 216 -2.57 11.69 -10.84
CA MET A 216 -3.74 10.80 -10.93
C MET A 216 -3.37 9.44 -11.52
N CYS A 217 -2.61 9.41 -12.62
CA CYS A 217 -2.14 8.18 -13.25
C CYS A 217 -1.16 7.40 -12.36
N TYR A 218 -0.31 8.09 -11.59
CA TYR A 218 0.53 7.49 -10.56
C TYR A 218 -0.32 6.72 -9.54
N PHE A 219 -1.34 7.35 -8.97
CA PHE A 219 -2.22 6.66 -8.00
C PHE A 219 -2.97 5.49 -8.63
N LEU A 220 -3.52 5.63 -9.84
CA LEU A 220 -4.22 4.54 -10.53
C LEU A 220 -3.29 3.33 -10.79
N THR A 221 -2.05 3.58 -11.18
CA THR A 221 -1.06 2.53 -11.45
C THR A 221 -0.61 1.87 -10.15
N TYR A 222 -0.40 2.65 -9.09
CA TYR A 222 -0.06 2.16 -7.77
C TYR A 222 -1.17 1.24 -7.21
N PHE A 223 -2.44 1.66 -7.26
CA PHE A 223 -3.56 0.88 -6.74
C PHE A 223 -3.95 -0.32 -7.60
N SER A 224 -3.70 -0.30 -8.91
CA SER A 224 -4.05 -1.44 -9.80
C SER A 224 -3.06 -2.61 -9.76
N GLY A 225 -1.86 -2.43 -9.19
CA GLY A 225 -0.86 -3.49 -9.17
C GLY A 225 0.22 -3.36 -8.11
N PHE A 226 1.03 -2.29 -8.14
CA PHE A 226 2.25 -2.21 -7.35
C PHE A 226 2.00 -2.19 -5.83
N GLY A 227 0.94 -1.54 -5.37
CA GLY A 227 0.59 -1.47 -3.95
C GLY A 227 -0.10 -2.72 -3.40
N ILE A 228 -0.83 -3.47 -4.24
CA ILE A 228 -1.66 -4.61 -3.79
C ILE A 228 -0.93 -5.95 -3.95
N ILE A 229 -0.21 -6.13 -5.06
CA ILE A 229 0.39 -7.42 -5.42
C ILE A 229 1.44 -7.86 -4.39
N PRO A 230 2.51 -7.11 -4.09
CA PRO A 230 3.52 -7.54 -3.12
C PRO A 230 2.92 -7.82 -1.74
N ASN A 231 2.01 -6.95 -1.27
CA ASN A 231 1.33 -7.11 0.02
C ASN A 231 0.46 -8.39 0.10
N THR A 232 -0.12 -8.82 -1.02
CA THR A 232 -0.88 -10.08 -1.08
C THR A 232 0.05 -11.29 -1.15
N PHE A 233 1.12 -11.20 -1.94
CA PHE A 233 2.07 -12.30 -2.17
C PHE A 233 2.95 -12.62 -0.96
N ILE A 234 3.25 -11.64 -0.11
CA ILE A 234 3.98 -11.86 1.16
C ILE A 234 3.33 -12.98 1.97
N GLY A 235 2.00 -13.01 2.05
CA GLY A 235 1.28 -14.04 2.76
C GLY A 235 1.46 -15.43 2.16
N GLU A 236 1.68 -15.55 0.85
CA GLU A 236 1.76 -16.82 0.11
C GLU A 236 3.19 -17.35 -0.05
N MET A 237 4.21 -16.49 0.07
CA MET A 237 5.62 -16.87 -0.06
C MET A 237 6.15 -17.66 1.13
N PHE A 238 5.62 -17.42 2.34
CA PHE A 238 6.11 -18.08 3.55
C PHE A 238 5.35 -19.37 3.84
N THR A 239 6.10 -20.39 4.27
CA THR A 239 5.55 -21.68 4.76
C THR A 239 4.76 -21.47 6.05
N ASP A 240 3.83 -22.39 6.36
CA ASP A 240 2.85 -22.24 7.45
C ASP A 240 3.48 -22.00 8.84
N THR A 241 4.70 -22.48 9.08
CA THR A 241 5.47 -22.27 10.32
C THR A 241 6.08 -20.87 10.43
N CYS A 242 6.35 -20.19 9.31
CA CYS A 242 7.01 -18.88 9.29
C CYS A 242 6.12 -17.75 8.74
N ARG A 243 4.89 -18.06 8.29
CA ARG A 243 3.99 -17.11 7.62
C ARG A 243 3.67 -15.87 8.45
N GLY A 244 3.41 -16.04 9.74
CA GLY A 244 3.14 -14.93 10.65
C GLY A 244 4.35 -14.01 10.85
N PHE A 245 5.52 -14.59 11.13
CA PHE A 245 6.74 -13.82 11.36
C PHE A 245 7.28 -13.16 10.09
N GLY A 246 7.41 -13.92 8.99
CA GLY A 246 7.90 -13.43 7.71
C GLY A 246 7.01 -12.33 7.13
N GLY A 247 5.68 -12.49 7.23
CA GLY A 247 4.73 -11.48 6.78
C GLY A 247 4.83 -10.18 7.57
N THR A 248 4.92 -10.28 8.90
CA THR A 248 5.08 -9.12 9.78
C THR A 248 6.38 -8.38 9.49
N PHE A 249 7.49 -9.12 9.34
CA PHE A 249 8.81 -8.56 9.04
C PHE A 249 8.83 -7.82 7.70
N ALA A 250 8.24 -8.40 6.65
CA ALA A 250 8.16 -7.76 5.33
C ALA A 250 7.34 -6.46 5.36
N VAL A 251 6.21 -6.44 6.07
CA VAL A 251 5.39 -5.23 6.25
C VAL A 251 6.14 -4.16 7.06
N THR A 252 6.88 -4.56 8.11
CA THR A 252 7.72 -3.65 8.88
C THR A 252 8.78 -2.97 8.03
N ILE A 253 9.49 -3.72 7.16
CA ILE A 253 10.47 -3.15 6.22
C ILE A 253 9.81 -2.10 5.32
N GLY A 254 8.60 -2.37 4.83
CA GLY A 254 7.82 -1.42 4.04
C GLY A 254 7.57 -0.10 4.77
N TRP A 255 7.12 -0.15 6.02
CA TRP A 255 6.86 1.06 6.82
C TRP A 255 8.13 1.80 7.24
N VAL A 256 9.22 1.09 7.53
CA VAL A 256 10.54 1.70 7.79
C VAL A 256 11.04 2.44 6.55
N SER A 257 10.93 1.82 5.38
CA SER A 257 11.28 2.44 4.10
C SER A 257 10.41 3.65 3.82
N GLY A 258 9.10 3.54 4.06
CA GLY A 258 8.13 4.64 3.93
C GLY A 258 8.42 5.80 4.88
N PHE A 259 8.84 5.53 6.11
CA PHE A 259 9.28 6.56 7.07
C PHE A 259 10.51 7.30 6.53
N GLY A 260 11.55 6.56 6.12
CA GLY A 260 12.78 7.13 5.57
C GLY A 260 12.53 7.99 4.33
N ILE A 261 11.71 7.51 3.39
CA ILE A 261 11.35 8.24 2.16
C ILE A 261 10.57 9.52 2.50
N GLN A 262 9.56 9.46 3.37
CA GLN A 262 8.75 10.63 3.73
C GLN A 262 9.60 11.70 4.44
N THR A 263 10.48 11.28 5.35
CA THR A 263 11.39 12.20 6.04
C THR A 263 12.41 12.80 5.08
N ALA A 264 13.02 11.98 4.21
CA ALA A 264 13.96 12.45 3.21
C ALA A 264 13.31 13.47 2.26
N PHE A 265 12.10 13.18 1.77
CA PHE A 265 11.35 14.08 0.89
C PHE A 265 11.13 15.46 1.53
N GLY A 266 10.76 15.49 2.82
CA GLY A 266 10.55 16.74 3.55
C GLY A 266 11.82 17.58 3.73
N TYR A 267 12.99 16.96 3.87
CA TYR A 267 14.28 17.69 3.92
C TYR A 267 14.81 18.08 2.53
N MET A 268 14.54 17.26 1.51
CA MET A 268 15.02 17.50 0.15
C MET A 268 14.27 18.65 -0.55
N LEU A 269 12.97 18.79 -0.31
CA LEU A 269 12.16 19.85 -0.91
C LEU A 269 12.74 21.27 -0.69
N PRO A 270 13.00 21.73 0.55
CA PRO A 270 13.55 23.06 0.78
C PRO A 270 15.04 23.16 0.39
N ALA A 271 15.80 22.08 0.47
CA ALA A 271 17.25 22.11 0.24
C ALA A 271 17.64 22.03 -1.25
N LEU A 272 16.92 21.22 -2.04
CA LEU A 272 17.26 20.90 -3.43
C LEU A 272 16.20 21.40 -4.43
N GLY A 273 15.03 21.83 -3.93
CA GLY A 273 13.89 22.19 -4.74
C GLY A 273 13.09 20.97 -5.23
N PRO A 274 11.85 21.20 -5.72
CA PRO A 274 10.94 20.12 -6.10
C PRO A 274 11.45 19.31 -7.31
N HIS A 275 11.98 19.95 -8.35
CA HIS A 275 12.40 19.28 -9.58
C HIS A 275 13.52 18.24 -9.35
N VAL A 276 14.59 18.63 -8.63
CA VAL A 276 15.69 17.72 -8.27
C VAL A 276 15.19 16.58 -7.40
N THR A 277 14.31 16.89 -6.44
CA THR A 277 13.72 15.91 -5.53
C THR A 277 12.96 14.83 -6.30
N PHE A 278 12.05 15.22 -7.20
CA PHE A 278 11.28 14.26 -8.02
C PHE A 278 12.18 13.41 -8.94
N TRP A 279 13.25 13.98 -9.52
CA TRP A 279 14.19 13.19 -10.33
C TRP A 279 15.02 12.20 -9.53
N ILE A 280 15.45 12.55 -8.31
CA ILE A 280 16.13 11.60 -7.43
C ILE A 280 15.21 10.41 -7.11
N PHE A 281 13.94 10.68 -6.77
CA PHE A 281 12.98 9.60 -6.52
C PHE A 281 12.67 8.78 -7.77
N ALA A 282 12.54 9.40 -8.94
CA ALA A 282 12.38 8.67 -10.21
C ALA A 282 13.59 7.75 -10.48
N GLY A 283 14.81 8.24 -10.25
CA GLY A 283 16.03 7.44 -10.37
C GLY A 283 16.10 6.28 -9.37
N LEU A 284 15.72 6.51 -8.11
CA LEU A 284 15.65 5.46 -7.09
C LEU A 284 14.60 4.39 -7.45
N CYS A 285 13.45 4.79 -7.97
CA CYS A 285 12.43 3.86 -8.47
C CYS A 285 12.96 3.03 -9.65
N ALA A 286 13.63 3.66 -10.62
CA ALA A 286 14.25 2.95 -11.75
C ALA A 286 15.33 1.95 -11.29
N LEU A 287 16.16 2.32 -10.31
CA LEU A 287 17.14 1.41 -9.71
C LEU A 287 16.46 0.24 -8.98
N ALA A 288 15.38 0.50 -8.24
CA ALA A 288 14.61 -0.55 -7.59
C ALA A 288 13.96 -1.50 -8.61
N PHE A 289 13.50 -0.98 -9.75
CA PHE A 289 13.00 -1.78 -10.85
C PHE A 289 14.09 -2.66 -11.47
N VAL A 290 15.27 -2.10 -11.76
CA VAL A 290 16.43 -2.88 -12.24
C VAL A 290 16.82 -3.95 -11.22
N PHE A 291 16.89 -3.61 -9.93
CA PHE A 291 17.14 -4.58 -8.86
C PHE A 291 16.09 -5.69 -8.85
N SER A 292 14.82 -5.35 -9.00
CA SER A 292 13.74 -6.33 -9.13
C SER A 292 13.95 -7.26 -10.33
N LEU A 293 14.39 -6.75 -11.48
CA LEU A 293 14.67 -7.57 -12.66
C LEU A 293 15.85 -8.53 -12.46
N LEU A 294 16.86 -8.12 -11.69
CA LEU A 294 18.09 -8.90 -11.48
C LEU A 294 17.96 -9.95 -10.37
N PHE A 295 17.30 -9.59 -9.26
CA PHE A 295 17.31 -10.38 -8.03
C PHE A 295 15.99 -11.09 -7.73
N VAL A 296 14.85 -10.58 -8.20
CA VAL A 296 13.56 -11.25 -7.99
C VAL A 296 13.38 -12.30 -9.08
N PRO A 297 13.40 -13.60 -8.74
CA PRO A 297 13.22 -14.65 -9.72
C PRO A 297 11.79 -14.60 -10.26
N GLU A 298 11.65 -14.84 -11.57
CA GLU A 298 10.36 -15.05 -12.18
C GLU A 298 9.73 -16.34 -11.59
N THR A 299 8.61 -16.15 -10.88
CA THR A 299 7.81 -17.20 -10.23
C THR A 299 6.75 -17.75 -11.17
N LYS A 300 6.52 -17.09 -12.30
CA LYS A 300 5.53 -17.46 -13.30
C LYS A 300 5.83 -18.82 -13.93
N GLY A 301 4.83 -19.71 -13.91
CA GLY A 301 4.90 -21.04 -14.49
C GLY A 301 5.64 -22.09 -13.65
N LYS A 302 6.03 -21.75 -12.41
CA LYS A 302 6.66 -22.69 -11.47
C LYS A 302 5.67 -23.08 -10.38
N SER A 303 5.65 -24.35 -10.03
CA SER A 303 4.94 -24.84 -8.86
C SER A 303 5.56 -24.31 -7.56
N LEU A 304 4.79 -24.26 -6.47
CA LEU A 304 5.28 -23.86 -5.15
C LEU A 304 6.52 -24.68 -4.72
N LEU A 305 6.54 -25.98 -5.03
CA LEU A 305 7.66 -26.88 -4.75
C LEU A 305 8.90 -26.53 -5.58
N GLU A 306 8.74 -26.18 -6.86
CA GLU A 306 9.87 -25.74 -7.70
C GLU A 306 10.44 -24.39 -7.26
N ILE A 307 9.60 -23.48 -6.77
CA ILE A 307 10.05 -22.21 -6.18
C ILE A 307 10.82 -22.47 -4.88
N GLN A 308 10.32 -23.35 -4.01
CA GLN A 308 11.01 -23.74 -2.78
C GLN A 308 12.35 -24.42 -3.07
N ALA A 309 12.39 -25.39 -3.99
CA ALA A 309 13.63 -26.04 -4.42
C ALA A 309 14.62 -25.06 -5.07
N TYR A 310 14.13 -24.06 -5.83
CA TYR A 310 14.96 -23.01 -6.39
C TYR A 310 15.61 -22.14 -5.30
N LEU A 311 14.85 -21.79 -4.25
CA LEU A 311 15.35 -21.03 -3.11
C LEU A 311 16.34 -21.84 -2.26
N GLU A 312 16.12 -23.14 -2.08
CA GLU A 312 17.04 -24.04 -1.38
C GLU A 312 18.36 -24.26 -2.16
N ARG A 313 18.30 -24.29 -3.50
CA ARG A 313 19.47 -24.56 -4.36
C ARG A 313 20.33 -23.33 -4.65
N ARG A 314 19.77 -22.13 -4.51
CA ARG A 314 20.48 -20.83 -4.53
C ARG A 314 20.58 -20.31 -3.09
N SER A 315 21.46 -20.90 -2.28
CA SER A 315 21.96 -20.24 -1.07
C SER A 315 22.86 -19.08 -1.50
N ILE A 316 22.27 -17.97 -1.90
CA ILE A 316 22.96 -16.69 -1.89
C ILE A 316 22.77 -16.20 -0.46
N PHE A 317 23.86 -16.21 0.30
CA PHE A 317 24.02 -16.30 1.76
C PHE A 317 24.13 -17.72 2.30
#